data_AF-A0AAJ7TSC8-F1
#
_entry.id   AF-A0AAJ7TSC8-F1
#
_cell.length_a   1.000
_cell.length_b   1.000
_cell.length_c   1.000
_cell.angle_alpha   90.00
_cell.angle_beta   90.00
_cell.angle_gamma   90.00
#
_symmetry.space_group_name_H-M   'P 1'
#
loop_
_entity.id
_entity.type
_entity.pdbx_description
1 polymer ?
#
loop_
_entity_poly.entity_id
_entity_poly.type
_entity_poly.pdbx_seq_one_letter_code
_entity_poly.pdbx_strand_id
1 'polypeptide(L)'
;MAAADPAAAAAGAGAAPRPSRPAVPADLGAYLRRASETLQQGFPGADEQVLFVENVLTELRGHELPVAMDPVLGPLLERLLESADAGAAGRVLAALRAALLSACTHRSAAHVLQTALTQCSRLAQAPASEPGGDARQQPPPRKRQRVGAARDGDEQGDGDEQGDGDVVRLHEEVVGIAEALGQDEDEEEEGPAGGTAGLEEKPQGGRFMQCARDVRGSHVLRSLLQVLGGVALRSAAAGVKHTAASGVTTLRGEGRGSQPDAAPVLFPVPLSFRPALRSLITHGLLPNLLACIHEEAPALVLQTALLVLHASDPKLGRRLCTSLLDGLTPSSVLTLMKDHVGSRVLERIVEVGNPKLLRRLHKETLQGNLLPLALHPLGNFVVQRLLQCCSEKLFPRLCSELVPAVEEIMAEGHMGVVTRLAQAAGRLGVLQKECLQQLLVAFHCAEKSRRKSCALPFACLLTWDMLYGESGTEQPESFEVNYHGSVLLQVLLGFSEPALVSSSLLSLPSAQLSALCCCAAGSHVIDAFMGSGTVSRKHKGKLLQQLKDQLRTLATNKHGSRVLDRLWAKSGVKQREEVAQELAACWTDLRRDPIGRFVVRNLCLENFVRRPEEWKQHQASQEKKRKALSEILE
;
A
#
# COMPACT_ATOMS: atom_id res chain seq x y z
N MET A 1 -29.66 62.42 -23.17
CA MET A 1 -28.37 61.88 -23.66
C MET A 1 -28.11 60.58 -22.94
N ALA A 2 -28.55 59.47 -23.53
CA ALA A 2 -28.33 58.12 -23.00
C ALA A 2 -27.26 57.45 -23.87
N ALA A 3 -26.19 56.98 -23.24
CA ALA A 3 -25.06 56.35 -23.89
C ALA A 3 -25.35 54.86 -24.13
N ALA A 4 -25.03 54.39 -25.33
CA ALA A 4 -25.23 53.02 -25.80
C ALA A 4 -24.05 52.11 -25.42
N ASP A 5 -24.40 50.83 -25.24
CA ASP A 5 -23.61 49.69 -24.76
C ASP A 5 -22.59 49.18 -25.82
N PRO A 6 -21.30 48.94 -25.50
CA PRO A 6 -20.28 48.53 -26.46
C PRO A 6 -20.15 47.00 -26.56
N ALA A 7 -21.26 46.28 -26.76
CA ALA A 7 -21.28 44.81 -26.82
C ALA A 7 -21.51 44.21 -28.22
N ALA A 8 -21.40 44.99 -29.30
CA ALA A 8 -21.85 44.56 -30.64
C ALA A 8 -20.78 44.58 -31.76
N ALA A 9 -19.49 44.48 -31.45
CA ALA A 9 -18.45 44.52 -32.48
C ALA A 9 -17.29 43.53 -32.23
N ALA A 10 -17.57 42.22 -32.26
CA ALA A 10 -16.55 41.18 -32.42
C ALA A 10 -17.17 39.86 -32.91
N ALA A 11 -17.85 39.89 -34.06
CA ALA A 11 -18.28 38.69 -34.77
C ALA A 11 -17.75 38.77 -36.21
N GLY A 12 -16.54 38.27 -36.43
CA GLY A 12 -15.90 38.34 -37.75
C GLY A 12 -14.41 38.01 -37.76
N ALA A 13 -14.01 36.88 -37.17
CA ALA A 13 -12.72 36.27 -37.47
C ALA A 13 -12.94 34.76 -37.54
N GLY A 14 -12.80 34.19 -38.74
CA GLY A 14 -12.98 32.77 -39.00
C GLY A 14 -11.99 31.95 -38.18
N ALA A 15 -12.48 31.28 -37.14
CA ALA A 15 -11.75 30.22 -36.48
C ALA A 15 -11.55 29.08 -37.49
N ALA A 16 -10.30 28.64 -37.64
CA ALA A 16 -10.00 27.40 -38.35
C ALA A 16 -10.89 26.26 -37.82
N PRO A 17 -11.38 25.36 -38.67
CA PRO A 17 -12.28 24.29 -38.24
C PRO A 17 -11.57 23.45 -37.18
N ARG A 18 -12.14 23.39 -35.97
CA ARG A 18 -11.72 22.41 -34.95
C ARG A 18 -11.80 21.01 -35.60
N PRO A 19 -10.80 20.14 -35.42
CA PRO A 19 -10.85 18.80 -35.99
C PRO A 19 -12.15 18.12 -35.53
N SER A 20 -12.90 17.58 -36.49
CA SER A 20 -14.14 16.85 -36.23
C SER A 20 -13.86 15.73 -35.25
N ARG A 21 -14.51 15.73 -34.09
CA ARG A 21 -14.39 14.62 -33.14
C ARG A 21 -14.75 13.31 -33.83
N PRO A 22 -14.00 12.21 -33.61
CA PRO A 22 -14.42 10.89 -34.08
C PRO A 22 -15.81 10.61 -33.50
N ALA A 23 -16.80 10.40 -34.37
CA ALA A 23 -18.19 10.20 -33.97
C ALA A 23 -18.56 8.72 -34.04
N VAL A 24 -19.24 8.23 -33.01
CA VAL A 24 -19.81 6.88 -33.01
C VAL A 24 -21.05 6.89 -33.93
N PRO A 25 -21.16 5.97 -34.91
CA PRO A 25 -22.37 5.83 -35.72
C PRO A 25 -23.62 5.66 -34.85
N ALA A 26 -24.73 6.28 -35.25
CA ALA A 26 -25.95 6.32 -34.43
C ALA A 26 -26.48 4.92 -34.09
N ASP A 27 -26.49 4.02 -35.07
CA ASP A 27 -26.97 2.63 -34.91
C ASP A 27 -26.08 1.83 -33.96
N LEU A 28 -24.75 1.97 -34.11
CA LEU A 28 -23.78 1.36 -33.21
C LEU A 28 -23.92 1.92 -31.78
N GLY A 29 -24.07 3.23 -31.64
CA GLY A 29 -24.28 3.86 -30.34
C GLY A 29 -25.57 3.38 -29.66
N ALA A 30 -26.66 3.17 -30.40
CA ALA A 30 -27.89 2.61 -29.87
C ALA A 30 -27.74 1.14 -29.44
N TYR A 31 -27.02 0.34 -30.23
CA TYR A 31 -26.67 -1.04 -29.88
C TYR A 31 -25.86 -1.12 -28.59
N LEU A 32 -24.79 -0.32 -28.48
CA LEU A 32 -23.90 -0.33 -27.31
C LEU A 32 -24.61 0.10 -26.02
N ARG A 33 -25.56 1.04 -26.08
CA ARG A 33 -26.36 1.39 -24.90
C ARG A 33 -27.21 0.21 -24.40
N ARG A 34 -27.86 -0.53 -25.31
CA ARG A 34 -28.58 -1.76 -24.96
C ARG A 34 -27.63 -2.84 -24.43
N ALA A 35 -26.43 -2.94 -25.01
CA ALA A 35 -25.42 -3.87 -24.52
C ALA A 35 -24.97 -3.53 -23.09
N SER A 36 -24.83 -2.24 -22.76
CA SER A 36 -24.52 -1.78 -21.40
C SER A 36 -25.60 -2.14 -20.39
N GLU A 37 -26.87 -1.97 -20.74
CA GLU A 37 -28.01 -2.38 -19.91
C GLU A 37 -27.99 -3.90 -19.65
N THR A 38 -27.74 -4.69 -20.69
CA THR A 38 -27.63 -6.16 -20.58
C THR A 38 -26.49 -6.55 -19.64
N LEU A 39 -25.32 -5.93 -19.78
CA LEU A 39 -24.16 -6.16 -18.91
C LEU A 39 -24.42 -5.72 -17.45
N GLN A 40 -25.35 -4.78 -17.20
CA GLN A 40 -25.75 -4.39 -15.83
C GLN A 40 -26.74 -5.39 -15.21
N GLN A 41 -27.59 -6.02 -16.00
CA GLN A 41 -28.54 -7.04 -15.54
C GLN A 41 -27.85 -8.33 -15.09
N GLY A 42 -26.65 -8.60 -15.64
CA GLY A 42 -25.85 -9.77 -15.32
C GLY A 42 -26.27 -11.01 -16.12
N PHE A 43 -25.41 -12.03 -16.10
CA PHE A 43 -25.59 -13.26 -16.87
C PHE A 43 -25.81 -14.47 -15.95
N PRO A 44 -26.62 -15.45 -16.36
CA PRO A 44 -26.79 -16.72 -15.66
C PRO A 44 -25.47 -17.51 -15.48
N GLY A 45 -24.52 -17.37 -16.41
CA GLY A 45 -23.24 -18.07 -16.39
C GLY A 45 -22.09 -17.25 -16.99
N ALA A 46 -20.86 -17.62 -16.63
CA ALA A 46 -19.65 -16.94 -17.09
C ALA A 46 -19.43 -17.11 -18.60
N ASP A 47 -19.73 -18.28 -19.16
CA ASP A 47 -19.54 -18.56 -20.60
C ASP A 47 -20.48 -17.70 -21.48
N GLU A 48 -21.73 -17.50 -21.03
CA GLU A 48 -22.67 -16.61 -21.72
C GLU A 48 -22.19 -15.15 -21.69
N GLN A 49 -21.62 -14.72 -20.56
CA GLN A 49 -21.02 -13.38 -20.45
C GLN A 49 -19.83 -13.21 -21.39
N VAL A 50 -18.94 -14.21 -21.48
CA VAL A 50 -17.77 -14.17 -22.37
C VAL A 50 -18.21 -14.07 -23.83
N LEU A 51 -19.14 -14.93 -24.27
CA LEU A 51 -19.67 -14.90 -25.63
C LEU A 51 -20.35 -13.57 -25.96
N PHE A 52 -21.11 -13.03 -25.01
CA PHE A 52 -21.73 -11.71 -25.16
C PHE A 52 -20.66 -10.61 -25.35
N VAL A 53 -19.63 -10.62 -24.51
CA VAL A 53 -18.53 -9.64 -24.57
C VAL A 53 -17.79 -9.72 -25.90
N GLU A 54 -17.48 -10.93 -26.38
CA GLU A 54 -16.84 -11.17 -27.68
C GLU A 54 -17.66 -10.63 -28.85
N ASN A 55 -18.98 -10.86 -28.84
CA ASN A 55 -19.90 -10.35 -29.85
C ASN A 55 -19.92 -8.82 -29.85
N VAL A 56 -20.03 -8.19 -28.68
CA VAL A 56 -20.03 -6.72 -28.58
C VAL A 56 -18.69 -6.13 -29.03
N LEU A 57 -17.55 -6.74 -28.65
CA LEU A 57 -16.22 -6.30 -29.08
C LEU A 57 -15.95 -6.54 -30.56
N THR A 58 -16.66 -7.47 -31.20
CA THR A 58 -16.60 -7.70 -32.64
C THR A 58 -17.35 -6.62 -33.41
N GLU A 59 -18.54 -6.23 -32.95
CA GLU A 59 -19.32 -5.11 -33.51
C GLU A 59 -18.61 -3.74 -33.35
N LEU A 60 -17.70 -3.64 -32.37
CA LEU A 60 -16.92 -2.43 -32.11
C LEU A 60 -15.74 -2.21 -33.08
N ARG A 61 -15.39 -3.20 -33.92
CA ARG A 61 -14.19 -3.15 -34.77
C ARG A 61 -14.18 -1.93 -35.68
N GLY A 62 -13.11 -1.14 -35.63
CA GLY A 62 -12.94 0.09 -36.40
C GLY A 62 -13.54 1.34 -35.74
N HIS A 63 -14.21 1.20 -34.59
CA HIS A 63 -14.84 2.28 -33.83
C HIS A 63 -14.32 2.40 -32.40
N GLU A 64 -13.20 1.75 -32.08
CA GLU A 64 -12.63 1.67 -30.72
C GLU A 64 -12.28 3.06 -30.17
N LEU A 65 -11.58 3.90 -30.94
CA LEU A 65 -11.19 5.25 -30.52
C LEU A 65 -12.41 6.18 -30.29
N PRO A 66 -13.37 6.32 -31.24
CA PRO A 66 -14.60 7.08 -31.00
C PRO A 66 -15.36 6.62 -29.74
N VAL A 67 -15.48 5.31 -29.54
CA VAL A 67 -16.20 4.73 -28.39
C VAL A 67 -15.46 4.98 -27.08
N ALA A 68 -14.13 4.83 -27.07
CA ALA A 68 -13.31 5.15 -25.90
C ALA A 68 -13.36 6.64 -25.55
N MET A 69 -13.46 7.53 -26.54
CA MET A 69 -13.62 8.96 -26.32
C MET A 69 -15.06 9.38 -26.01
N ASP A 70 -16.03 8.46 -26.06
CA ASP A 70 -17.40 8.75 -25.66
C ASP A 70 -17.55 8.67 -24.12
N PRO A 71 -18.17 9.67 -23.45
CA PRO A 71 -18.30 9.68 -21.98
C PRO A 71 -19.30 8.65 -21.44
N VAL A 72 -20.22 8.19 -22.29
CA VAL A 72 -21.28 7.23 -21.93
C VAL A 72 -20.84 5.81 -22.32
N LEU A 73 -20.20 5.65 -23.48
CA LEU A 73 -19.80 4.34 -24.01
C LEU A 73 -18.40 3.91 -23.58
N GLY A 74 -17.49 4.83 -23.21
CA GLY A 74 -16.17 4.46 -22.70
C GLY A 74 -16.20 3.60 -21.43
N PRO A 75 -17.04 3.92 -20.41
CA PRO A 75 -17.21 3.05 -19.24
C PRO A 75 -17.76 1.65 -19.58
N LEU A 76 -18.56 1.53 -20.64
CA LEU A 76 -18.94 0.22 -21.16
C LEU A 76 -17.72 -0.53 -21.70
N LEU A 77 -16.91 0.13 -22.53
CA LEU A 77 -15.69 -0.47 -23.09
C LEU A 77 -14.70 -0.90 -22.00
N GLU A 78 -14.55 -0.13 -20.93
CA GLU A 78 -13.78 -0.55 -19.74
C GLU A 78 -14.29 -1.87 -19.17
N ARG A 79 -15.59 -1.99 -18.94
CA ARG A 79 -16.20 -3.22 -18.40
C ARG A 79 -16.08 -4.40 -19.36
N LEU A 80 -16.18 -4.18 -20.66
CA LEU A 80 -15.98 -5.24 -21.66
C LEU A 80 -14.53 -5.75 -21.62
N LEU A 81 -13.55 -4.84 -21.50
CA LEU A 81 -12.13 -5.18 -21.44
C LEU A 81 -11.76 -6.06 -20.23
N GLU A 82 -12.49 -5.98 -19.12
CA GLU A 82 -12.25 -6.81 -17.93
C GLU A 82 -12.31 -8.32 -18.22
N SER A 83 -13.08 -8.71 -19.23
CA SER A 83 -13.27 -10.11 -19.66
C SER A 83 -12.87 -10.35 -21.12
N ALA A 84 -12.27 -9.35 -21.78
CA ALA A 84 -11.82 -9.46 -23.16
C ALA A 84 -10.65 -10.45 -23.31
N ASP A 85 -10.54 -11.02 -24.50
CA ASP A 85 -9.37 -11.77 -24.96
C ASP A 85 -8.20 -10.83 -25.32
N ALA A 86 -7.03 -11.43 -25.61
CA ALA A 86 -5.84 -10.68 -25.98
C ALA A 86 -6.00 -9.92 -27.31
N GLY A 87 -6.70 -10.51 -28.27
CA GLY A 87 -6.90 -9.90 -29.59
C GLY A 87 -7.73 -8.62 -29.51
N ALA A 88 -8.84 -8.61 -28.77
CA ALA A 88 -9.68 -7.43 -28.58
C ALA A 88 -8.98 -6.35 -27.76
N ALA A 89 -8.29 -6.73 -26.68
CA ALA A 89 -7.50 -5.78 -25.91
C ALA A 89 -6.39 -5.13 -26.78
N GLY A 90 -5.71 -5.93 -27.61
CA GLY A 90 -4.68 -5.47 -28.53
C GLY A 90 -5.22 -4.47 -29.56
N ARG A 91 -6.38 -4.76 -30.18
CA ARG A 91 -7.04 -3.83 -31.11
C ARG A 91 -7.39 -2.49 -30.46
N VAL A 92 -7.92 -2.51 -29.24
CA VAL A 92 -8.24 -1.28 -28.51
C VAL A 92 -6.96 -0.49 -28.21
N LEU A 93 -5.88 -1.14 -27.76
CA LEU A 93 -4.60 -0.47 -27.53
C LEU A 93 -4.03 0.13 -28.82
N ALA A 94 -4.05 -0.59 -29.94
CA ALA A 94 -3.58 -0.11 -31.24
C ALA A 94 -4.37 1.15 -31.68
N ALA A 95 -5.69 1.12 -31.57
CA ALA A 95 -6.55 2.26 -31.93
C ALA A 95 -6.29 3.49 -31.04
N LEU A 96 -6.06 3.28 -29.73
CA LEU A 96 -5.72 4.37 -28.81
C LEU A 96 -4.30 4.90 -29.02
N ARG A 97 -3.33 4.02 -29.33
CA ARG A 97 -1.95 4.39 -29.65
C ARG A 97 -1.85 5.27 -30.88
N ALA A 98 -2.68 5.05 -31.90
CA ALA A 98 -2.75 5.92 -33.08
C ALA A 98 -3.10 7.39 -32.75
N ALA A 99 -3.78 7.64 -31.63
CA ALA A 99 -4.12 8.97 -31.13
C ALA A 99 -3.64 9.19 -29.68
N LEU A 100 -2.44 8.66 -29.35
CA LEU A 100 -2.00 8.41 -27.98
C LEU A 100 -2.12 9.62 -27.04
N LEU A 101 -1.60 10.79 -27.42
CA LEU A 101 -1.66 11.98 -26.56
C LEU A 101 -3.10 12.44 -26.31
N SER A 102 -3.96 12.35 -27.33
CA SER A 102 -5.38 12.66 -27.19
C SER A 102 -6.06 11.66 -26.26
N ALA A 103 -5.76 10.36 -26.42
CA ALA A 103 -6.30 9.30 -25.57
C ALA A 103 -5.86 9.45 -24.10
N CYS A 104 -4.57 9.69 -23.84
CA CYS A 104 -4.00 9.84 -22.50
C CYS A 104 -4.60 11.00 -21.71
N THR A 105 -4.93 12.11 -22.40
CA THR A 105 -5.44 13.33 -21.76
C THR A 105 -6.96 13.41 -21.75
N HIS A 106 -7.65 12.50 -22.45
CA HIS A 106 -9.10 12.50 -22.55
C HIS A 106 -9.79 11.82 -21.35
N ARG A 107 -10.88 12.43 -20.88
CA ARG A 107 -11.60 12.03 -19.65
C ARG A 107 -12.15 10.60 -19.59
N SER A 108 -12.37 9.98 -20.74
CA SER A 108 -12.95 8.64 -20.87
C SER A 108 -11.89 7.66 -21.39
N ALA A 109 -11.35 7.92 -22.59
CA ALA A 109 -10.28 7.14 -23.17
C ALA A 109 -9.05 6.88 -22.28
N ALA A 110 -8.66 7.80 -21.38
CA ALA A 110 -7.56 7.54 -20.46
C ALA A 110 -7.86 6.40 -19.46
N HIS A 111 -9.13 6.24 -19.07
CA HIS A 111 -9.54 5.12 -18.22
C HIS A 111 -9.60 3.82 -19.02
N VAL A 112 -10.14 3.85 -20.25
CA VAL A 112 -10.10 2.72 -21.19
C VAL A 112 -8.66 2.24 -21.41
N LEU A 113 -7.72 3.17 -21.63
CA LEU A 113 -6.31 2.86 -21.82
C LEU A 113 -5.69 2.21 -20.58
N GLN A 114 -5.96 2.74 -19.38
CA GLN A 114 -5.49 2.12 -18.13
C GLN A 114 -6.06 0.71 -17.94
N THR A 115 -7.35 0.52 -18.21
CA THR A 115 -7.99 -0.79 -18.13
C THR A 115 -7.34 -1.76 -19.12
N ALA A 116 -7.20 -1.38 -20.40
CA ALA A 116 -6.53 -2.23 -21.40
C ALA A 116 -5.07 -2.58 -21.01
N LEU A 117 -4.30 -1.62 -20.52
CA LEU A 117 -2.93 -1.85 -20.03
C LEU A 117 -2.90 -2.83 -18.85
N THR A 118 -3.79 -2.65 -17.86
CA THR A 118 -3.81 -3.51 -16.66
C THR A 118 -4.28 -4.93 -16.98
N GLN A 119 -5.17 -5.11 -17.95
CA GLN A 119 -5.60 -6.43 -18.41
C GLN A 119 -4.48 -7.25 -19.05
N CYS A 120 -3.45 -6.61 -19.61
CA CYS A 120 -2.25 -7.30 -20.11
C CYS A 120 -1.61 -8.17 -19.01
N SER A 121 -1.65 -7.74 -17.74
CA SER A 121 -1.11 -8.53 -16.63
C SER A 121 -1.90 -9.82 -16.35
N ARG A 122 -3.23 -9.81 -16.54
CA ARG A 122 -4.11 -10.98 -16.42
C ARG A 122 -3.85 -11.94 -17.58
N LEU A 123 -3.82 -11.41 -18.79
CA LEU A 123 -3.68 -12.18 -20.02
C LEU A 123 -2.28 -12.81 -20.16
N ALA A 124 -1.25 -12.18 -19.60
CA ALA A 124 0.11 -12.76 -19.51
C ALA A 124 0.25 -13.89 -18.48
N GLN A 125 -0.74 -14.09 -17.60
CA GLN A 125 -0.74 -15.12 -16.55
C GLN A 125 -1.65 -16.32 -16.87
N ALA A 126 -2.37 -16.29 -17.99
CA ALA A 126 -3.20 -17.42 -18.38
C ALA A 126 -2.27 -18.64 -18.63
N PRO A 127 -2.47 -19.77 -17.92
CA PRO A 127 -1.72 -20.97 -18.21
C PRO A 127 -2.00 -21.34 -19.67
N ALA A 128 -0.96 -21.62 -20.45
CA ALA A 128 -1.12 -22.38 -21.69
C ALA A 128 -1.93 -23.62 -21.30
N SER A 129 -3.13 -23.76 -21.87
CA SER A 129 -3.99 -24.91 -21.63
C SER A 129 -3.16 -26.18 -21.87
N GLU A 130 -2.91 -26.94 -20.80
CA GLU A 130 -2.28 -28.26 -20.96
C GLU A 130 -3.18 -29.10 -21.89
N PRO A 131 -2.63 -29.73 -22.95
CA PRO A 131 -3.40 -30.65 -23.77
C PRO A 131 -3.93 -31.76 -22.86
N GLY A 132 -5.24 -32.01 -22.95
CA GLY A 132 -6.01 -32.83 -22.02
C GLY A 132 -5.30 -34.10 -21.55
N GLY A 133 -5.20 -34.26 -20.23
CA GLY A 133 -4.75 -35.50 -19.60
C GLY A 133 -5.70 -36.66 -19.93
N ASP A 134 -5.29 -37.52 -20.85
CA ASP A 134 -5.86 -38.85 -20.96
C ASP A 134 -5.23 -39.77 -19.90
N ALA A 135 -6.07 -40.25 -18.99
CA ALA A 135 -5.70 -41.16 -17.94
C ALA A 135 -5.50 -42.57 -18.53
N ARG A 136 -4.27 -42.97 -18.89
CA ARG A 136 -3.94 -44.38 -19.21
C ARG A 136 -2.54 -44.79 -18.75
N GLN A 137 -2.54 -45.61 -17.70
CA GLN A 137 -1.66 -46.73 -17.34
C GLN A 137 -0.28 -46.81 -18.04
N GLN A 138 0.79 -46.79 -17.22
CA GLN A 138 2.14 -47.20 -17.62
C GLN A 138 2.18 -48.65 -18.12
N PRO A 139 2.89 -48.95 -19.23
CA PRO A 139 3.46 -50.26 -19.48
C PRO A 139 5.00 -50.27 -19.26
N PRO A 140 5.62 -51.42 -18.96
CA PRO A 140 7.01 -51.53 -18.53
C PRO A 140 8.00 -51.48 -19.71
N PRO A 141 9.32 -51.32 -19.46
CA PRO A 141 10.26 -50.97 -20.52
C PRO A 141 10.71 -52.20 -21.32
N ARG A 142 10.67 -52.13 -22.66
CA ARG A 142 11.40 -53.07 -23.53
C ARG A 142 12.05 -52.39 -24.74
N LYS A 143 13.38 -52.53 -24.74
CA LYS A 143 14.40 -52.63 -25.80
C LYS A 143 14.12 -52.07 -27.20
N ARG A 144 15.10 -51.27 -27.65
CA ARG A 144 15.40 -50.80 -29.01
C ARG A 144 15.19 -51.85 -30.11
N GLN A 145 14.49 -51.45 -31.17
CA GLN A 145 14.78 -51.89 -32.53
C GLN A 145 14.35 -50.81 -33.55
N ARG A 146 15.25 -50.52 -34.50
CA ARG A 146 15.04 -49.69 -35.69
C ARG A 146 14.18 -50.46 -36.71
N VAL A 147 13.32 -49.76 -37.47
CA VAL A 147 13.19 -49.78 -38.96
C VAL A 147 11.89 -49.06 -39.40
N GLY A 148 12.01 -48.08 -40.31
CA GLY A 148 11.22 -48.00 -41.56
C GLY A 148 9.85 -47.29 -41.63
N ALA A 149 9.87 -46.11 -42.27
CA ALA A 149 8.97 -45.62 -43.34
C ALA A 149 7.48 -45.25 -43.09
N ALA A 150 7.25 -43.92 -43.24
CA ALA A 150 6.20 -43.20 -43.98
C ALA A 150 4.71 -43.61 -43.88
N ARG A 151 3.88 -42.61 -43.52
CA ARG A 151 2.70 -42.18 -44.29
C ARG A 151 2.16 -40.83 -43.79
N ASP A 152 1.85 -39.99 -44.78
CA ASP A 152 1.20 -38.68 -44.68
C ASP A 152 -0.19 -38.74 -44.04
N GLY A 153 -0.56 -37.63 -43.39
CA GLY A 153 -1.88 -37.38 -42.84
C GLY A 153 -1.91 -35.96 -42.26
N ASP A 154 -2.03 -34.97 -43.14
CA ASP A 154 -2.37 -33.59 -42.78
C ASP A 154 -3.76 -33.56 -42.15
N GLU A 155 -3.84 -33.23 -40.86
CA GLU A 155 -5.03 -32.64 -40.25
C GLU A 155 -4.60 -31.34 -39.56
N GLN A 156 -4.98 -30.23 -40.18
CA GLN A 156 -4.85 -28.86 -39.68
C GLN A 156 -5.53 -28.71 -38.31
N GLY A 157 -4.73 -28.46 -37.29
CA GLY A 157 -5.18 -27.94 -36.00
C GLY A 157 -4.98 -26.43 -35.93
N ASP A 158 -5.87 -25.65 -36.54
CA ASP A 158 -5.83 -24.17 -36.58
C ASP A 158 -6.34 -23.47 -35.29
N GLY A 159 -6.46 -24.20 -34.17
CA GLY A 159 -7.07 -23.67 -32.94
C GLY A 159 -6.12 -22.96 -31.97
N ASP A 160 -4.87 -23.40 -31.88
CA ASP A 160 -3.94 -22.98 -30.81
C ASP A 160 -2.91 -21.91 -31.26
N GLU A 161 -2.61 -21.79 -32.55
CA GLU A 161 -1.62 -20.82 -33.06
C GLU A 161 -2.12 -19.36 -33.06
N GLN A 162 -3.44 -19.16 -33.22
CA GLN A 162 -4.04 -17.82 -33.28
C GLN A 162 -4.00 -17.10 -31.92
N GLY A 163 -4.19 -17.85 -30.82
CA GLY A 163 -4.23 -17.31 -29.46
C GLY A 163 -2.87 -16.80 -28.95
N ASP A 164 -1.78 -17.50 -29.29
CA ASP A 164 -0.43 -17.07 -28.95
C ASP A 164 -0.01 -15.81 -29.73
N GLY A 165 -0.40 -15.72 -31.02
CA GLY A 165 -0.16 -14.54 -31.85
C GLY A 165 -0.85 -13.27 -31.35
N ASP A 166 -2.07 -13.37 -30.83
CA ASP A 166 -2.81 -12.22 -30.29
C ASP A 166 -2.22 -11.71 -28.96
N VAL A 167 -1.70 -12.61 -28.12
CA VAL A 167 -0.95 -12.23 -26.91
C VAL A 167 0.35 -11.51 -27.26
N VAL A 168 1.08 -11.97 -28.28
CA VAL A 168 2.30 -11.30 -28.77
C VAL A 168 1.97 -9.89 -29.27
N ARG A 169 0.93 -9.73 -30.10
CA ARG A 169 0.49 -8.41 -30.60
C ARG A 169 0.08 -7.47 -29.46
N LEU A 170 -0.64 -7.97 -28.46
CA LEU A 170 -0.98 -7.19 -27.27
C LEU A 170 0.28 -6.66 -26.58
N HIS A 171 1.31 -7.50 -26.42
CA HIS A 171 2.58 -7.08 -25.84
C HIS A 171 3.31 -6.04 -26.70
N GLU A 172 3.29 -6.19 -28.03
CA GLU A 172 3.86 -5.22 -28.97
C GLU A 172 3.18 -3.86 -28.86
N GLU A 173 1.86 -3.81 -28.65
CA GLU A 173 1.16 -2.53 -28.46
C GLU A 173 1.52 -1.85 -27.14
N VAL A 174 1.67 -2.61 -26.04
CA VAL A 174 2.13 -2.05 -24.76
C VAL A 174 3.54 -1.46 -24.89
N VAL A 175 4.45 -2.19 -25.56
CA VAL A 175 5.81 -1.72 -25.83
C VAL A 175 5.78 -0.47 -26.72
N GLY A 176 4.96 -0.50 -27.78
CA GLY A 176 4.83 0.60 -28.71
C GLY A 176 4.24 1.88 -28.11
N ILE A 177 3.36 1.76 -27.11
CA ILE A 177 2.90 2.90 -26.30
C ILE A 177 4.05 3.47 -25.47
N ALA A 178 4.87 2.61 -24.85
CA ALA A 178 6.02 3.04 -24.06
C ALA A 178 7.08 3.76 -24.90
N GLU A 179 7.38 3.24 -26.08
CA GLU A 179 8.28 3.87 -27.05
C GLU A 179 7.74 5.23 -27.52
N ALA A 180 6.47 5.28 -27.92
CA ALA A 180 5.85 6.52 -28.41
C ALA A 180 5.75 7.63 -27.35
N LEU A 181 5.70 7.29 -26.06
CA LEU A 181 5.74 8.27 -24.95
C LEU A 181 7.16 8.61 -24.52
N GLY A 182 8.14 7.72 -24.76
CA GLY A 182 9.53 7.88 -24.33
C GLY A 182 10.43 8.58 -25.35
N GLN A 183 10.01 8.67 -26.61
CA GLN A 183 10.74 9.37 -27.67
C GLN A 183 10.43 10.87 -27.65
N ASP A 184 11.47 11.69 -27.71
CA ASP A 184 11.39 13.10 -28.08
C ASP A 184 11.40 13.18 -29.62
N GLU A 185 10.50 13.95 -30.23
CA GLU A 185 10.38 14.13 -31.70
C GLU A 185 11.56 14.95 -32.30
N ASP A 186 12.76 14.85 -31.74
CA ASP A 186 13.92 15.66 -32.15
C ASP A 186 14.75 15.04 -33.29
N GLU A 187 14.21 14.07 -34.04
CA GLU A 187 14.83 13.51 -35.25
C GLU A 187 13.88 13.57 -36.46
N GLU A 188 13.28 14.73 -36.75
CA GLU A 188 13.00 15.06 -38.15
C GLU A 188 14.15 15.91 -38.66
N GLU A 189 14.89 15.37 -39.63
CA GLU A 189 15.96 16.06 -40.36
C GLU A 189 15.52 17.48 -40.72
N GLU A 190 16.35 18.49 -40.43
CA GLU A 190 16.22 19.83 -40.99
C GLU A 190 16.27 19.73 -42.53
N GLY A 191 15.10 19.56 -43.15
CA GLY A 191 14.90 19.86 -44.56
C GLY A 191 15.17 21.36 -44.79
N PRO A 192 15.74 21.76 -45.94
CA PRO A 192 16.25 23.11 -46.11
C PRO A 192 15.10 24.12 -46.10
N ALA A 193 15.25 25.11 -45.24
CA ALA A 193 14.49 26.35 -45.06
C ALA A 193 13.44 26.69 -46.13
N GLY A 194 12.18 26.83 -45.70
CA GLY A 194 11.16 27.52 -46.48
C GLY A 194 9.79 27.56 -45.81
N GLY A 195 9.48 28.64 -45.09
CA GLY A 195 8.11 29.00 -44.76
C GLY A 195 7.87 29.39 -43.31
N THR A 196 7.72 30.68 -43.07
CA THR A 196 7.23 31.25 -41.80
C THR A 196 5.76 30.82 -41.57
N ALA A 197 5.54 29.85 -40.69
CA ALA A 197 4.23 29.54 -40.13
C ALA A 197 4.37 29.32 -38.61
N GLY A 198 3.55 30.05 -37.85
CA GLY A 198 3.24 29.89 -36.43
C GLY A 198 4.35 29.35 -35.51
N LEU A 199 4.94 30.23 -34.70
CA LEU A 199 5.67 29.83 -33.50
C LEU A 199 4.67 29.25 -32.48
N GLU A 200 4.22 28.00 -32.68
CA GLU A 200 3.69 27.20 -31.58
C GLU A 200 4.88 26.88 -30.66
N GLU A 201 4.84 27.36 -29.42
CA GLU A 201 5.84 27.02 -28.42
C GLU A 201 5.89 25.49 -28.29
N LYS A 202 6.99 24.86 -28.74
CA LYS A 202 7.22 23.42 -28.55
C LYS A 202 7.07 23.10 -27.06
N PRO A 203 6.23 22.14 -26.66
CA PRO A 203 6.04 21.80 -25.26
C PRO A 203 7.35 21.33 -24.64
N GLN A 204 7.79 22.01 -23.59
CA GLN A 204 9.02 21.65 -22.85
C GLN A 204 8.90 20.23 -22.27
N GLY A 205 9.83 19.33 -22.67
CA GLY A 205 9.96 17.97 -22.12
C GLY A 205 9.27 16.84 -22.91
N GLY A 206 8.90 17.10 -24.17
CA GLY A 206 8.41 16.08 -25.10
C GLY A 206 7.06 15.46 -24.73
N ARG A 207 6.72 14.36 -25.41
CA ARG A 207 5.45 13.63 -25.22
C ARG A 207 5.31 13.09 -23.79
N PHE A 208 6.43 12.67 -23.19
CA PHE A 208 6.46 12.20 -21.81
C PHE A 208 5.94 13.26 -20.84
N MET A 209 6.51 14.48 -20.86
CA MET A 209 6.09 15.52 -19.93
C MET A 209 4.69 16.05 -20.23
N GLN A 210 4.29 16.13 -21.50
CA GLN A 210 2.91 16.48 -21.84
C GLN A 210 1.90 15.52 -21.20
N CYS A 211 2.19 14.22 -21.24
CA CYS A 211 1.38 13.19 -20.59
C CYS A 211 1.49 13.26 -19.06
N ALA A 212 2.69 13.44 -18.51
CA ALA A 212 2.92 13.47 -17.05
C ALA A 212 2.27 14.67 -16.36
N ARG A 213 2.18 15.82 -17.04
CA ARG A 213 1.56 17.05 -16.52
C ARG A 213 0.03 17.00 -16.52
N ASP A 214 -0.58 16.26 -17.45
CA ASP A 214 -2.03 16.05 -17.41
C ASP A 214 -2.40 15.09 -16.28
N VAL A 215 -3.46 15.42 -15.55
CA VAL A 215 -3.92 14.61 -14.40
C VAL A 215 -4.19 13.17 -14.83
N ARG A 216 -4.87 12.96 -15.97
CA ARG A 216 -5.25 11.62 -16.46
C ARG A 216 -4.06 10.95 -17.16
N GLY A 217 -3.28 11.70 -17.93
CA GLY A 217 -2.05 11.21 -18.53
C GLY A 217 -1.07 10.65 -17.49
N SER A 218 -0.95 11.33 -16.34
CA SER A 218 -0.14 10.84 -15.21
C SER A 218 -0.62 9.48 -14.68
N HIS A 219 -1.93 9.21 -14.70
CA HIS A 219 -2.50 7.92 -14.29
C HIS A 219 -2.19 6.82 -15.32
N VAL A 220 -2.23 7.15 -16.61
CA VAL A 220 -1.81 6.25 -17.70
C VAL A 220 -0.33 5.89 -17.55
N LEU A 221 0.55 6.88 -17.40
CA LEU A 221 1.99 6.63 -17.21
C LEU A 221 2.28 5.76 -15.99
N ARG A 222 1.60 6.01 -14.86
CA ARG A 222 1.74 5.18 -13.65
C ARG A 222 1.26 3.74 -13.86
N SER A 223 0.20 3.54 -14.64
CA SER A 223 -0.28 2.20 -14.99
C SER A 223 0.69 1.49 -15.93
N LEU A 224 1.20 2.20 -16.94
CA LEU A 224 2.19 1.68 -17.87
C LEU A 224 3.49 1.27 -17.16
N LEU A 225 4.01 2.08 -16.25
CA LEU A 225 5.18 1.75 -15.43
C LEU A 225 4.97 0.47 -14.63
N GLN A 226 3.82 0.33 -13.96
CA GLN A 226 3.47 -0.87 -13.19
C GLN A 226 3.38 -2.13 -14.05
N VAL A 227 2.74 -2.02 -15.23
CA VAL A 227 2.60 -3.13 -16.19
C VAL A 227 3.95 -3.56 -16.74
N LEU A 228 4.77 -2.62 -17.24
CA LEU A 228 6.09 -2.93 -17.79
C LEU A 228 7.06 -3.47 -16.72
N GLY A 229 6.92 -3.00 -15.47
CA GLY A 229 7.74 -3.46 -14.35
C GLY A 229 7.31 -4.79 -13.76
N GLY A 230 6.09 -5.26 -14.03
CA GLY A 230 5.54 -6.44 -13.38
C GLY A 230 5.22 -6.21 -11.90
N VAL A 231 4.78 -4.99 -11.54
CA VAL A 231 4.60 -4.57 -10.14
C VAL A 231 3.24 -3.89 -9.97
N ALA A 232 2.39 -4.44 -9.11
CA ALA A 232 1.18 -3.78 -8.66
C ALA A 232 1.41 -3.09 -7.30
N LEU A 233 1.36 -1.76 -7.30
CA LEU A 233 1.51 -0.95 -6.08
C LEU A 233 0.15 -0.83 -5.38
N ARG A 234 0.06 -1.32 -4.14
CA ARG A 234 -1.15 -1.17 -3.31
C ARG A 234 -1.13 0.21 -2.64
N SER A 235 -2.20 0.99 -2.78
CA SER A 235 -2.31 2.29 -2.09
C SER A 235 -2.62 2.10 -0.60
N ALA A 236 -1.82 2.71 0.29
CA ALA A 236 -2.00 2.65 1.75
C ALA A 236 -3.26 3.34 2.31
N ALA A 237 -4.06 4.00 1.46
CA ALA A 237 -5.28 4.69 1.87
C ALA A 237 -6.59 3.89 1.64
N ALA A 238 -6.53 2.64 1.18
CA ALA A 238 -7.72 1.85 0.88
C ALA A 238 -7.96 0.76 1.94
N GLY A 239 -8.81 1.06 2.92
CA GLY A 239 -9.47 0.04 3.74
C GLY A 239 -10.35 -0.84 2.83
N VAL A 240 -10.05 -2.14 2.81
CA VAL A 240 -10.75 -3.15 2.00
C VAL A 240 -12.21 -3.27 2.41
N LYS A 241 -13.15 -3.12 1.47
CA LYS A 241 -14.48 -3.77 1.56
C LYS A 241 -14.44 -5.00 0.65
N HIS A 242 -14.59 -6.19 1.23
CA HIS A 242 -14.86 -7.40 0.47
C HIS A 242 -16.33 -7.39 0.03
N THR A 243 -16.58 -7.34 -1.26
CA THR A 243 -17.81 -7.90 -1.85
C THR A 243 -17.39 -9.13 -2.64
N ALA A 244 -17.89 -10.30 -2.24
CA ALA A 244 -17.73 -11.52 -3.01
C ALA A 244 -18.51 -11.36 -4.33
N ALA A 245 -17.89 -11.77 -5.44
CA ALA A 245 -18.33 -11.63 -6.84
C ALA A 245 -18.06 -10.25 -7.48
N SER A 246 -17.30 -10.26 -8.58
CA SER A 246 -16.81 -9.11 -9.38
C SER A 246 -15.60 -8.36 -8.81
N GLY A 247 -14.41 -8.65 -9.35
CA GLY A 247 -13.11 -8.18 -8.89
C GLY A 247 -12.64 -6.82 -9.42
N VAL A 248 -13.45 -5.76 -9.30
CA VAL A 248 -13.01 -4.38 -9.65
C VAL A 248 -13.47 -3.37 -8.59
N THR A 249 -12.55 -2.49 -8.17
CA THR A 249 -12.71 -1.56 -7.03
C THR A 249 -12.81 -0.11 -7.52
N THR A 250 -13.89 0.60 -7.18
CA THR A 250 -14.00 2.06 -7.35
C THR A 250 -13.81 2.80 -6.01
N LEU A 251 -12.99 3.86 -6.00
CA LEU A 251 -12.51 4.56 -4.80
C LEU A 251 -13.08 5.99 -4.68
N ARG A 252 -13.51 6.38 -3.47
CA ARG A 252 -13.68 7.80 -3.07
C ARG A 252 -13.54 7.97 -1.55
N GLY A 253 -12.77 8.99 -1.12
CA GLY A 253 -12.92 9.65 0.20
C GLY A 253 -11.79 9.50 1.25
N GLU A 254 -11.12 10.62 1.52
CA GLU A 254 -10.45 11.17 2.73
C GLU A 254 -10.11 10.31 3.97
N GLY A 255 -8.94 10.60 4.59
CA GLY A 255 -8.68 10.37 6.02
C GLY A 255 -7.29 9.81 6.36
N ARG A 256 -6.46 10.64 6.99
CA ARG A 256 -5.04 10.41 7.34
C ARG A 256 -4.84 9.29 8.37
N GLY A 257 -3.92 8.38 8.07
CA GLY A 257 -3.26 7.47 9.01
C GLY A 257 -2.24 6.61 8.26
N SER A 258 -0.95 6.78 8.55
CA SER A 258 0.14 6.03 7.93
C SER A 258 0.16 4.58 8.42
N GLN A 259 -0.75 3.76 7.87
CA GLN A 259 -0.64 2.30 7.90
C GLN A 259 0.62 1.87 7.12
N PRO A 260 1.23 0.71 7.44
CA PRO A 260 2.35 0.21 6.66
C PRO A 260 1.92 0.05 5.19
N ASP A 261 2.62 0.72 4.27
CA ASP A 261 2.47 0.54 2.82
C ASP A 261 2.46 -0.97 2.54
N ALA A 262 1.35 -1.50 2.03
CA ALA A 262 1.26 -2.92 1.72
C ALA A 262 2.31 -3.25 0.65
N ALA A 263 3.05 -4.33 0.86
CA ALA A 263 4.15 -4.71 -0.02
C ALA A 263 3.68 -4.80 -1.49
N PRO A 264 4.51 -4.37 -2.44
CA PRO A 264 4.19 -4.47 -3.86
C PRO A 264 3.97 -5.94 -4.24
N VAL A 265 2.99 -6.19 -5.11
CA VAL A 265 2.74 -7.53 -5.64
C VAL A 265 3.45 -7.67 -6.98
N LEU A 266 4.29 -8.69 -7.11
CA LEU A 266 5.01 -8.99 -8.35
C LEU A 266 4.20 -9.94 -9.23
N PHE A 267 4.28 -9.74 -10.55
CA PHE A 267 3.72 -10.65 -11.54
C PHE A 267 4.70 -10.83 -12.72
N PRO A 268 4.66 -11.98 -13.42
CA PRO A 268 5.53 -12.22 -14.56
C PRO A 268 5.21 -11.25 -15.70
N VAL A 269 6.24 -10.86 -16.46
CA VAL A 269 6.12 -9.98 -17.63
C VAL A 269 6.91 -10.54 -18.81
N PRO A 270 6.49 -10.25 -20.06
CA PRO A 270 7.24 -10.58 -21.26
C PRO A 270 8.67 -10.04 -21.27
N LEU A 271 9.55 -10.71 -22.01
CA LEU A 271 10.96 -10.31 -22.11
C LEU A 271 11.16 -8.91 -22.71
N SER A 272 10.23 -8.45 -23.56
CA SER A 272 10.24 -7.14 -24.20
C SER A 272 9.89 -5.98 -23.26
N PHE A 273 9.18 -6.24 -22.16
CA PHE A 273 8.69 -5.19 -21.26
C PHE A 273 9.81 -4.50 -20.48
N ARG A 274 10.82 -5.25 -20.03
CA ARG A 274 11.94 -4.67 -19.29
C ARG A 274 12.79 -3.70 -20.14
N PRO A 275 13.19 -4.04 -21.38
CA PRO A 275 13.77 -3.06 -22.31
C PRO A 275 12.90 -1.81 -22.51
N ALA A 276 11.59 -1.98 -22.73
CA ALA A 276 10.67 -0.86 -22.90
C ALA A 276 10.59 0.04 -21.66
N LEU A 277 10.52 -0.54 -20.46
CA LEU A 277 10.59 0.21 -19.20
C LEU A 277 11.89 1.02 -19.10
N ARG A 278 13.03 0.40 -19.39
CA ARG A 278 14.34 1.07 -19.33
C ARG A 278 14.41 2.22 -20.33
N SER A 279 13.86 2.02 -21.53
CA SER A 279 13.76 3.06 -22.56
C SER A 279 12.92 4.23 -22.06
N LEU A 280 11.68 3.99 -21.62
CA LEU A 280 10.79 5.01 -21.08
C LEU A 280 11.41 5.81 -19.92
N ILE A 281 12.13 5.13 -19.02
CA ILE A 281 12.82 5.81 -17.91
C ILE A 281 14.02 6.61 -18.39
N THR A 282 14.81 6.08 -19.33
CA THR A 282 16.06 6.71 -19.78
C THR A 282 15.81 7.91 -20.69
N HIS A 283 14.82 7.82 -21.57
CA HIS A 283 14.52 8.85 -22.56
C HIS A 283 13.39 9.79 -22.11
N GLY A 284 12.35 9.28 -21.45
CA GLY A 284 11.24 10.11 -20.95
C GLY A 284 11.52 10.74 -19.59
N LEU A 285 11.75 9.92 -18.55
CA LEU A 285 11.79 10.42 -17.16
C LEU A 285 13.13 11.05 -16.76
N LEU A 286 14.25 10.43 -17.10
CA LEU A 286 15.59 10.84 -16.64
C LEU A 286 15.95 12.28 -17.05
N PRO A 287 15.71 12.72 -18.31
CA PRO A 287 15.99 14.10 -18.72
C PRO A 287 15.10 15.14 -18.02
N ASN A 288 13.91 14.72 -17.56
CA ASN A 288 12.88 15.59 -17.01
C ASN A 288 12.78 15.53 -15.48
N LEU A 289 13.76 14.92 -14.79
CA LEU A 289 13.73 14.70 -13.34
C LEU A 289 13.50 15.97 -12.51
N LEU A 290 14.20 17.06 -12.84
CA LEU A 290 14.11 18.31 -12.09
C LEU A 290 12.76 19.01 -12.30
N ALA A 291 12.14 18.87 -13.47
CA ALA A 291 10.78 19.36 -13.68
C ALA A 291 9.77 18.54 -12.86
N CYS A 292 9.99 17.22 -12.75
CA CYS A 292 9.07 16.32 -12.05
C CYS A 292 8.95 16.58 -10.55
N ILE A 293 9.94 17.18 -9.90
CA ILE A 293 9.94 17.38 -8.43
C ILE A 293 9.19 18.63 -7.97
N HIS A 294 8.78 19.50 -8.89
CA HIS A 294 8.07 20.74 -8.59
C HIS A 294 6.58 20.71 -8.91
N GLU A 295 6.13 19.71 -9.68
CA GLU A 295 4.75 19.59 -10.16
C GLU A 295 4.09 18.31 -9.59
N GLU A 296 2.85 18.42 -9.11
CA GLU A 296 2.19 17.33 -8.38
C GLU A 296 1.99 16.07 -9.23
N ALA A 297 1.44 16.19 -10.44
CA ALA A 297 1.17 15.04 -11.31
C ALA A 297 2.45 14.34 -11.80
N PRO A 298 3.47 15.05 -12.33
CA PRO A 298 4.78 14.48 -12.65
C PRO A 298 5.49 13.84 -11.44
N ALA A 299 5.39 14.44 -10.25
CA ALA A 299 5.98 13.88 -9.04
C ALA A 299 5.38 12.52 -8.66
N LEU A 300 4.08 12.31 -8.90
CA LEU A 300 3.43 11.02 -8.69
C LEU A 300 3.91 9.95 -9.68
N VAL A 301 4.19 10.34 -10.93
CA VAL A 301 4.83 9.45 -11.93
C VAL A 301 6.23 9.06 -11.47
N LEU A 302 7.04 10.03 -11.02
CA LEU A 302 8.38 9.78 -10.49
C LEU A 302 8.35 8.87 -9.25
N GLN A 303 7.46 9.12 -8.29
CA GLN A 303 7.29 8.26 -7.11
C GLN A 303 6.92 6.82 -7.50
N THR A 304 6.04 6.66 -8.48
CA THR A 304 5.65 5.34 -9.01
C THR A 304 6.83 4.64 -9.67
N ALA A 305 7.59 5.35 -10.51
CA ALA A 305 8.79 4.83 -11.15
C ALA A 305 9.82 4.36 -10.11
N LEU A 306 10.07 5.14 -9.06
CA LEU A 306 10.99 4.77 -7.98
C LEU A 306 10.59 3.45 -7.31
N LEU A 307 9.32 3.30 -6.95
CA LEU A 307 8.80 2.07 -6.31
C LEU A 307 8.81 0.86 -7.24
N VAL A 308 8.39 1.04 -8.50
CA VAL A 308 8.42 -0.02 -9.51
C VAL A 308 9.85 -0.47 -9.76
N LEU A 309 10.79 0.45 -9.96
CA LEU A 309 12.19 0.12 -10.21
C LEU A 309 12.85 -0.51 -8.98
N HIS A 310 12.48 -0.12 -7.76
CA HIS A 310 12.98 -0.77 -6.56
C HIS A 310 12.67 -2.27 -6.54
N ALA A 311 11.50 -2.66 -7.03
CA ALA A 311 11.07 -4.06 -7.07
C ALA A 311 11.54 -4.81 -8.34
N SER A 312 11.58 -4.13 -9.49
CA SER A 312 11.81 -4.77 -10.80
C SER A 312 13.23 -4.58 -11.38
N ASP A 313 13.84 -3.41 -11.21
CA ASP A 313 15.21 -3.10 -11.66
C ASP A 313 15.94 -2.17 -10.68
N PRO A 314 16.47 -2.73 -9.56
CA PRO A 314 17.11 -1.93 -8.52
C PRO A 314 18.37 -1.20 -8.98
N LYS A 315 19.00 -1.62 -10.10
CA LYS A 315 20.17 -0.94 -10.66
C LYS A 315 19.75 0.38 -11.29
N LEU A 316 18.73 0.35 -12.13
CA LEU A 316 18.18 1.56 -12.75
C LEU A 316 17.53 2.48 -11.71
N GLY A 317 16.79 1.94 -10.74
CA GLY A 317 16.20 2.73 -9.65
C GLY A 317 17.26 3.50 -8.86
N ARG A 318 18.41 2.87 -8.53
CA ARG A 318 19.53 3.56 -7.88
C ARG A 318 20.11 4.68 -8.75
N ARG A 319 20.26 4.46 -10.06
CA ARG A 319 20.75 5.48 -10.99
C ARG A 319 19.81 6.69 -11.00
N LEU A 320 18.49 6.45 -11.02
CA LEU A 320 17.49 7.50 -10.96
C LEU A 320 17.60 8.34 -9.68
N CYS A 321 17.73 7.69 -8.52
CA CYS A 321 17.93 8.39 -7.25
C CYS A 321 19.22 9.22 -7.23
N THR A 322 20.35 8.65 -7.70
CA THR A 322 21.63 9.37 -7.73
C THR A 322 21.58 10.54 -8.68
N SER A 323 21.03 10.38 -9.89
CA SER A 323 20.95 11.45 -10.88
C SER A 323 20.10 12.62 -10.38
N LEU A 324 18.98 12.35 -9.70
CA LEU A 324 18.17 13.42 -9.11
C LEU A 324 18.92 14.17 -8.01
N LEU A 325 19.57 13.46 -7.09
CA LEU A 325 20.32 14.08 -6.00
C LEU A 325 21.57 14.83 -6.48
N ASP A 326 22.26 14.31 -7.50
CA ASP A 326 23.44 14.94 -8.10
C ASP A 326 23.09 16.21 -8.89
N GLY A 327 21.86 16.29 -9.42
CA GLY A 327 21.34 17.49 -10.08
C GLY A 327 20.93 18.61 -9.12
N LEU A 328 21.04 18.42 -7.80
CA LEU A 328 20.59 19.36 -6.78
C LEU A 328 21.73 19.76 -5.85
N THR A 329 21.73 21.01 -5.38
CA THR A 329 22.62 21.43 -4.29
C THR A 329 22.09 20.89 -2.94
N PRO A 330 22.96 20.69 -1.93
CA PRO A 330 22.49 20.30 -0.59
C PRO A 330 21.41 21.23 -0.03
N SER A 331 21.54 22.55 -0.23
CA SER A 331 20.54 23.53 0.18
C SER A 331 19.20 23.33 -0.55
N SER A 332 19.23 23.06 -1.85
CA SER A 332 18.02 22.76 -2.64
C SER A 332 17.31 21.50 -2.13
N VAL A 333 18.07 20.45 -1.78
CA VAL A 333 17.51 19.22 -1.20
C VAL A 333 16.82 19.51 0.13
N LEU A 334 17.42 20.32 1.01
CA LEU A 334 16.81 20.71 2.29
C LEU A 334 15.52 21.51 2.08
N THR A 335 15.48 22.42 1.10
CA THR A 335 14.26 23.15 0.73
C THR A 335 13.18 22.20 0.24
N LEU A 336 13.52 21.23 -0.63
CA LEU A 336 12.59 20.23 -1.13
C LEU A 336 12.03 19.33 -0.02
N MET A 337 12.83 18.99 1.00
CA MET A 337 12.32 18.22 2.16
C MET A 337 11.23 18.96 2.93
N LYS A 338 11.14 20.28 2.77
CA LYS A 338 10.13 21.14 3.40
C LYS A 338 9.02 21.56 2.42
N ASP A 339 9.09 21.12 1.18
CA ASP A 339 8.10 21.42 0.14
C ASP A 339 6.97 20.37 0.09
N HIS A 340 5.77 20.77 -0.32
CA HIS A 340 4.60 19.88 -0.37
C HIS A 340 4.78 18.71 -1.36
N VAL A 341 5.41 18.96 -2.51
CA VAL A 341 5.64 17.95 -3.55
C VAL A 341 7.00 17.28 -3.33
N GLY A 342 8.04 18.09 -3.15
CA GLY A 342 9.42 17.63 -2.98
C GLY A 342 9.60 16.67 -1.79
N SER A 343 8.93 16.92 -0.66
CA SER A 343 9.05 16.06 0.53
C SER A 343 8.59 14.64 0.26
N ARG A 344 7.49 14.47 -0.50
CA ARG A 344 6.95 13.15 -0.85
C ARG A 344 7.86 12.39 -1.81
N VAL A 345 8.48 13.08 -2.78
CA VAL A 345 9.48 12.47 -3.64
C VAL A 345 10.70 12.04 -2.82
N LEU A 346 11.18 12.89 -1.91
CA LEU A 346 12.34 12.57 -1.06
C LEU A 346 12.05 11.45 -0.06
N GLU A 347 10.83 11.34 0.46
CA GLU A 347 10.41 10.15 1.22
C GLU A 347 10.59 8.87 0.37
N ARG A 348 10.15 8.86 -0.89
CA ARG A 348 10.31 7.69 -1.77
C ARG A 348 11.77 7.42 -2.14
N ILE A 349 12.59 8.45 -2.35
CA ILE A 349 14.05 8.26 -2.52
C ILE A 349 14.67 7.62 -1.28
N VAL A 350 14.28 8.05 -0.09
CA VAL A 350 14.79 7.47 1.17
C VAL A 350 14.31 6.03 1.34
N GLU A 351 13.06 5.73 0.97
CA GLU A 351 12.49 4.38 1.04
C GLU A 351 13.21 3.38 0.14
N VAL A 352 13.46 3.74 -1.12
CA VAL A 352 14.09 2.84 -2.10
C VAL A 352 15.61 2.91 -2.09
N GLY A 353 16.16 3.90 -1.36
CA GLY A 353 17.58 4.21 -1.29
C GLY A 353 18.37 3.13 -0.57
N ASN A 354 19.49 2.71 -1.16
CA ASN A 354 20.36 1.72 -0.52
C ASN A 354 21.18 2.36 0.64
N PRO A 355 21.78 1.54 1.53
CA PRO A 355 22.56 2.06 2.66
C PRO A 355 23.77 2.93 2.29
N LYS A 356 24.26 2.86 1.05
CA LYS A 356 25.33 3.74 0.57
C LYS A 356 24.78 5.13 0.26
N LEU A 357 23.67 5.21 -0.46
CA LEU A 357 22.98 6.46 -0.80
C LEU A 357 22.53 7.20 0.46
N LEU A 358 21.88 6.51 1.42
CA LEU A 358 21.39 7.16 2.63
C LEU A 358 22.53 7.73 3.50
N ARG A 359 23.66 7.04 3.57
CA ARG A 359 24.85 7.57 4.27
C ARG A 359 25.47 8.77 3.57
N ARG A 360 25.45 8.78 2.22
CA ARG A 360 25.89 9.90 1.41
C ARG A 360 24.99 11.11 1.63
N LEU A 361 23.68 10.95 1.44
CA LEU A 361 22.66 11.97 1.70
C LEU A 361 22.78 12.57 3.10
N HIS A 362 22.98 11.71 4.11
CA HIS A 362 23.22 12.19 5.47
C HIS A 362 24.47 13.07 5.57
N LYS A 363 25.61 12.58 5.09
CA LYS A 363 26.90 13.28 5.20
C LYS A 363 26.91 14.61 4.43
N GLU A 364 26.32 14.64 3.24
CA GLU A 364 26.39 15.79 2.33
C GLU A 364 25.28 16.82 2.59
N THR A 365 24.17 16.42 3.22
CA THR A 365 22.98 17.28 3.31
C THR A 365 22.34 17.33 4.70
N LEU A 366 22.14 16.17 5.35
CA LEU A 366 21.30 16.13 6.56
C LEU A 366 22.04 16.40 7.86
N GLN A 367 23.34 16.12 7.92
CA GLN A 367 24.13 16.29 9.13
C GLN A 367 24.07 17.76 9.59
N GLY A 368 23.64 17.98 10.83
CA GLY A 368 23.41 19.32 11.41
C GLY A 368 22.05 19.95 11.04
N ASN A 369 21.24 19.29 10.22
CA ASN A 369 19.93 19.78 9.78
C ASN A 369 18.76 18.84 10.17
N LEU A 370 19.03 17.75 10.89
CA LEU A 370 17.98 16.78 11.24
C LEU A 370 16.92 17.35 12.17
N LEU A 371 17.32 18.15 13.16
CA LEU A 371 16.39 18.76 14.10
C LEU A 371 15.44 19.77 13.40
N PRO A 372 15.91 20.77 12.64
CA PRO A 372 15.03 21.65 11.87
C PRO A 372 14.08 20.91 10.92
N LEU A 373 14.48 19.76 10.39
CA LEU A 373 13.60 18.91 9.58
C LEU A 373 12.57 18.18 10.44
N ALA A 374 12.96 17.64 11.60
CA ALA A 374 12.08 16.94 12.53
C ALA A 374 11.00 17.85 13.13
N LEU A 375 11.28 19.14 13.30
CA LEU A 375 10.31 20.15 13.77
C LEU A 375 9.40 20.69 12.65
N HIS A 376 9.76 20.47 11.38
CA HIS A 376 9.01 21.02 10.25
C HIS A 376 7.74 20.19 9.96
N PRO A 377 6.58 20.82 9.70
CA PRO A 377 5.31 20.11 9.43
C PRO A 377 5.35 19.12 8.26
N LEU A 378 6.21 19.36 7.26
CA LEU A 378 6.42 18.46 6.13
C LEU A 378 7.74 17.66 6.23
N GLY A 379 8.77 18.27 6.83
CA GLY A 379 10.12 17.68 6.87
C GLY A 379 10.20 16.48 7.80
N ASN A 380 9.37 16.46 8.85
CA ASN A 380 9.36 15.39 9.83
C ASN A 380 9.01 14.03 9.17
N PHE A 381 8.21 14.00 8.11
CA PHE A 381 7.86 12.76 7.41
C PHE A 381 9.08 12.16 6.69
N VAL A 382 9.95 12.99 6.12
CA VAL A 382 11.23 12.53 5.55
C VAL A 382 12.14 11.95 6.64
N VAL A 383 12.20 12.59 7.81
CA VAL A 383 12.96 12.06 8.97
C VAL A 383 12.38 10.73 9.47
N GLN A 384 11.05 10.63 9.58
CA GLN A 384 10.37 9.39 9.92
C GLN A 384 10.69 8.27 8.94
N ARG A 385 10.71 8.58 7.63
CA ARG A 385 11.06 7.63 6.58
C ARG A 385 12.54 7.24 6.63
N LEU A 386 13.43 8.18 6.97
CA LEU A 386 14.85 7.92 7.15
C LEU A 386 15.10 6.95 8.31
N LEU A 387 14.44 7.15 9.45
CA LEU A 387 14.48 6.22 10.59
C LEU A 387 13.92 4.84 10.22
N GLN A 388 12.93 4.77 9.34
CA GLN A 388 12.44 3.49 8.81
C GLN A 388 13.40 2.79 7.86
N CYS A 389 14.34 3.48 7.21
CA CYS A 389 15.19 2.85 6.18
C CYS A 389 16.67 2.82 6.56
N CYS A 390 17.04 3.47 7.66
CA CYS A 390 18.42 3.58 8.09
C CYS A 390 19.02 2.21 8.43
N SER A 391 20.29 2.05 8.04
CA SER A 391 21.13 0.92 8.46
C SER A 391 21.65 1.12 9.87
N GLU A 392 22.08 0.03 10.51
CA GLU A 392 22.78 0.03 11.80
C GLU A 392 23.94 1.04 11.86
N LYS A 393 24.70 1.22 10.76
CA LYS A 393 25.81 2.17 10.69
C LYS A 393 25.40 3.65 10.64
N LEU A 394 24.18 3.93 10.16
CA LEU A 394 23.65 5.28 10.01
C LEU A 394 22.89 5.71 11.26
N PHE A 395 22.16 4.77 11.87
CA PHE A 395 21.25 5.07 12.98
C PHE A 395 21.89 5.83 14.16
N PRO A 396 23.10 5.48 14.67
CA PRO A 396 23.74 6.26 15.73
C PRO A 396 24.00 7.73 15.38
N ARG A 397 24.24 8.04 14.11
CA ARG A 397 24.44 9.42 13.63
C ARG A 397 23.14 10.22 13.60
N LEU A 398 22.03 9.55 13.30
CA LEU A 398 20.71 10.17 13.40
C LEU A 398 20.37 10.43 14.87
N CYS A 399 20.67 9.46 15.73
CA CYS A 399 20.41 9.56 17.16
C CYS A 399 21.18 10.71 17.83
N SER A 400 22.42 10.99 17.41
CA SER A 400 23.20 12.07 18.04
C SER A 400 22.56 13.45 17.91
N GLU A 401 21.72 13.68 16.89
CA GLU A 401 20.99 14.94 16.71
C GLU A 401 19.54 14.85 17.23
N LEU A 402 18.85 13.74 16.96
CA LEU A 402 17.40 13.63 17.23
C LEU A 402 17.08 13.26 18.68
N VAL A 403 17.91 12.45 19.33
CA VAL A 403 17.60 11.93 20.67
C VAL A 403 17.63 13.04 21.74
N PRO A 404 18.60 13.98 21.74
CA PRO A 404 18.59 15.11 22.68
C PRO A 404 17.38 16.04 22.52
N ALA A 405 16.72 16.03 21.36
CA ALA A 405 15.63 16.93 21.02
C ALA A 405 14.24 16.25 21.04
N VAL A 406 14.12 15.06 21.63
CA VAL A 406 12.84 14.32 21.68
C VAL A 406 11.74 15.16 22.32
N GLU A 407 12.03 15.90 23.39
CA GLU A 407 11.05 16.75 24.07
C GLU A 407 10.52 17.88 23.17
N GLU A 408 11.42 18.57 22.45
CA GLU A 408 11.07 19.62 21.49
C GLU A 408 10.23 19.06 20.32
N ILE A 409 10.61 17.89 19.80
CA ILE A 409 9.87 17.19 18.74
C ILE A 409 8.46 16.79 19.21
N MET A 410 8.31 16.38 20.47
CA MET A 410 7.00 16.09 21.04
C MET A 410 6.17 17.36 21.22
N ALA A 411 6.77 18.46 21.66
CA ALA A 411 6.08 19.73 21.83
C ALA A 411 5.49 20.25 20.51
N GLU A 412 6.18 20.03 19.38
CA GLU A 412 5.68 20.34 18.02
C GLU A 412 4.64 19.34 17.48
N GLY A 413 4.29 18.29 18.24
CA GLY A 413 3.30 17.29 17.83
C GLY A 413 3.80 16.22 16.86
N HIS A 414 5.12 16.16 16.58
CA HIS A 414 5.71 15.23 15.61
C HIS A 414 6.04 13.86 16.22
N MET A 415 5.07 13.30 16.95
CA MET A 415 5.18 12.03 17.71
C MET A 415 5.61 10.83 16.86
N GLY A 416 5.34 10.88 15.55
CA GLY A 416 5.82 9.91 14.58
C GLY A 416 7.34 9.77 14.61
N VAL A 417 8.10 10.86 14.71
CA VAL A 417 9.58 10.82 14.76
C VAL A 417 10.06 10.05 15.99
N VAL A 418 9.48 10.32 17.16
CA VAL A 418 9.79 9.63 18.43
C VAL A 418 9.48 8.13 18.35
N THR A 419 8.32 7.79 17.80
CA THR A 419 7.92 6.39 17.59
C THR A 419 8.87 5.69 16.63
N ARG A 420 9.28 6.35 15.53
CA ARG A 420 10.20 5.79 14.53
C ARG A 420 11.62 5.65 15.05
N LEU A 421 12.08 6.52 15.96
CA LEU A 421 13.34 6.35 16.68
C LEU A 421 13.35 5.04 17.48
N ALA A 422 12.31 4.81 18.30
CA ALA A 422 12.19 3.59 19.07
C ALA A 422 12.06 2.35 18.17
N GLN A 423 11.28 2.43 17.09
CA GLN A 423 11.14 1.33 16.13
C GLN A 423 12.46 0.99 15.44
N ALA A 424 13.26 2.00 15.08
CA ALA A 424 14.58 1.79 14.50
C ALA A 424 15.54 1.12 15.50
N ALA A 425 15.56 1.55 16.77
CA ALA A 425 16.34 0.90 17.82
C ALA A 425 15.91 -0.55 18.05
N GLY A 426 14.60 -0.81 18.06
CA GLY A 426 14.02 -2.15 18.16
C GLY A 426 14.44 -3.05 17.00
N ARG A 427 14.20 -2.60 15.76
CA ARG A 427 14.50 -3.35 14.53
C ARG A 427 15.98 -3.63 14.35
N LEU A 428 16.84 -2.65 14.65
CA LEU A 428 18.29 -2.77 14.45
C LEU A 428 19.00 -3.44 15.63
N GLY A 429 18.34 -3.58 16.79
CA GLY A 429 18.93 -4.19 17.98
C GLY A 429 20.03 -3.33 18.63
N VAL A 430 20.11 -2.04 18.32
CA VAL A 430 21.16 -1.13 18.81
C VAL A 430 20.55 0.09 19.51
N LEU A 431 21.29 0.65 20.47
CA LEU A 431 20.90 1.85 21.24
C LEU A 431 19.55 1.75 21.97
N GLN A 432 19.05 0.53 22.23
CA GLN A 432 17.74 0.32 22.87
C GLN A 432 17.70 0.91 24.28
N LYS A 433 18.77 0.72 25.06
CA LYS A 433 18.88 1.20 26.44
C LYS A 433 18.98 2.72 26.48
N GLU A 434 19.82 3.30 25.63
CA GLU A 434 20.01 4.73 25.47
C GLU A 434 18.71 5.39 25.02
N CYS A 435 18.00 4.79 24.07
CA CYS A 435 16.68 5.25 23.62
C CYS A 435 15.69 5.28 24.78
N LEU A 436 15.56 4.20 25.55
CA LEU A 436 14.66 4.17 26.72
C LEU A 436 15.05 5.21 27.78
N GLN A 437 16.35 5.39 28.05
CA GLN A 437 16.82 6.41 29.00
C GLN A 437 16.41 7.83 28.58
N GLN A 438 16.50 8.13 27.30
CA GLN A 438 16.21 9.46 26.77
C GLN A 438 14.71 9.71 26.69
N LEU A 439 13.91 8.69 26.38
CA LEU A 439 12.46 8.74 26.55
C LEU A 439 12.09 8.98 28.02
N LEU A 440 12.74 8.33 28.97
CA LEU A 440 12.48 8.61 30.39
C LEU A 440 12.81 10.06 30.76
N VAL A 441 13.85 10.66 30.19
CA VAL A 441 14.16 12.08 30.40
C VAL A 441 13.07 12.96 29.80
N ALA A 442 12.76 12.79 28.51
CA ALA A 442 11.79 13.62 27.80
C ALA A 442 10.36 13.54 28.36
N PHE A 443 10.02 12.43 29.01
CA PHE A 443 8.72 12.24 29.68
C PHE A 443 8.76 12.56 31.17
N HIS A 444 9.85 13.13 31.68
CA HIS A 444 10.04 13.50 33.08
C HIS A 444 9.91 12.31 34.05
N CYS A 445 10.28 11.13 33.56
CA CYS A 445 10.25 9.85 34.25
C CYS A 445 11.65 9.34 34.65
N ALA A 446 12.73 10.12 34.43
CA ALA A 446 14.11 9.69 34.65
C ALA A 446 14.49 9.55 36.14
N GLU A 447 13.71 10.11 37.06
CA GLU A 447 13.92 9.95 38.50
C GLU A 447 13.61 8.51 38.96
N LYS A 448 14.39 7.95 39.90
CA LYS A 448 14.23 6.54 40.34
C LYS A 448 12.82 6.22 40.86
N SER A 449 12.16 7.17 41.52
CA SER A 449 10.79 7.08 42.02
C SER A 449 9.78 6.97 40.87
N ARG A 450 9.92 7.82 39.84
CA ARG A 450 9.02 7.96 38.69
C ARG A 450 9.22 6.88 37.62
N ARG A 451 10.45 6.36 37.46
CA ARG A 451 10.79 5.36 36.41
C ARG A 451 9.86 4.16 36.38
N LYS A 452 9.38 3.73 37.54
CA LYS A 452 8.45 2.58 37.67
C LYS A 452 7.03 2.90 37.20
N SER A 453 6.70 4.14 36.90
CA SER A 453 5.37 4.59 36.49
C SER A 453 5.39 5.31 35.13
N CYS A 454 6.38 5.00 34.28
CA CYS A 454 6.55 5.57 32.94
C CYS A 454 5.54 5.06 31.89
N ALA A 455 4.88 3.91 32.11
CA ALA A 455 4.03 3.30 31.10
C ALA A 455 2.82 4.18 30.73
N LEU A 456 2.15 4.81 31.70
CA LEU A 456 1.00 5.67 31.43
C LEU A 456 1.39 6.99 30.74
N PRO A 457 2.43 7.73 31.18
CA PRO A 457 3.00 8.84 30.41
C PRO A 457 3.30 8.48 28.95
N PHE A 458 3.96 7.33 28.70
CA PHE A 458 4.22 6.85 27.35
C PHE A 458 2.93 6.51 26.58
N ALA A 459 1.95 5.86 27.20
CA ALA A 459 0.68 5.51 26.57
C ALA A 459 -0.09 6.75 26.11
N CYS A 460 -0.09 7.80 26.93
CA CYS A 460 -0.82 9.04 26.67
C CYS A 460 -0.04 10.03 25.79
N LEU A 461 1.28 9.83 25.62
CA LEU A 461 2.20 10.83 25.08
C LEU A 461 2.17 12.16 25.84
N LEU A 462 2.16 12.07 27.17
CA LEU A 462 2.20 13.21 28.08
C LEU A 462 3.41 13.09 29.00
N THR A 463 4.01 14.22 29.37
CA THR A 463 5.06 14.21 30.41
C THR A 463 4.45 13.84 31.76
N TRP A 464 5.31 13.41 32.69
CA TRP A 464 4.90 13.11 34.06
C TRP A 464 4.09 14.24 34.68
N ASP A 465 4.60 15.47 34.59
CA ASP A 465 4.01 16.61 35.29
C ASP A 465 2.66 17.02 34.67
N MET A 466 2.45 16.79 33.36
CA MET A 466 1.14 16.97 32.74
C MET A 466 0.10 15.95 33.20
N LEU A 467 0.53 14.75 33.61
CA LEU A 467 -0.37 13.65 33.95
C LEU A 467 -0.65 13.54 35.45
N TYR A 468 0.33 13.85 36.30
CA TYR A 468 0.26 13.65 37.76
C TYR A 468 0.51 14.94 38.57
N GLY A 469 0.70 16.08 37.89
CA GLY A 469 1.13 17.33 38.51
C GLY A 469 2.58 17.29 39.01
N GLU A 470 3.14 18.46 39.36
CA GLU A 470 4.51 18.57 39.87
C GLU A 470 4.72 17.79 41.20
N SER A 471 3.66 17.72 42.01
CA SER A 471 3.67 17.00 43.29
C SER A 471 3.56 15.48 43.14
N GLY A 472 3.12 14.97 41.98
CA GLY A 472 2.89 13.55 41.72
C GLY A 472 1.77 12.91 42.55
N THR A 473 0.95 13.72 43.22
CA THR A 473 -0.16 13.23 44.07
C THR A 473 -1.47 13.09 43.31
N GLU A 474 -1.59 13.74 42.16
CA GLU A 474 -2.78 13.69 41.33
C GLU A 474 -2.79 12.36 40.58
N GLN A 475 -3.90 11.64 40.65
CA GLN A 475 -4.13 10.45 39.84
C GLN A 475 -5.17 10.82 38.78
N PRO A 476 -4.89 10.60 37.48
CA PRO A 476 -5.88 10.90 36.45
C PRO A 476 -7.11 10.02 36.64
N GLU A 477 -8.28 10.65 36.80
CA GLU A 477 -9.57 9.95 36.89
C GLU A 477 -9.89 9.23 35.57
N SER A 478 -9.48 9.82 34.44
CA SER A 478 -9.57 9.23 33.11
C SER A 478 -8.38 9.66 32.27
N PHE A 479 -8.06 8.87 31.25
CA PHE A 479 -6.97 9.17 30.32
C PHE A 479 -7.31 8.65 28.91
N GLU A 480 -6.69 9.26 27.90
CA GLU A 480 -6.79 8.82 26.51
C GLU A 480 -5.47 8.17 26.08
N VAL A 481 -5.56 6.96 25.52
CA VAL A 481 -4.38 6.29 24.97
C VAL A 481 -4.11 6.83 23.58
N ASN A 482 -2.99 7.50 23.42
CA ASN A 482 -2.53 8.00 22.13
C ASN A 482 -2.11 6.84 21.21
N TYR A 483 -2.42 6.93 19.91
CA TYR A 483 -1.99 5.92 18.92
C TYR A 483 -0.47 5.72 18.92
N HIS A 484 0.29 6.80 18.82
CA HIS A 484 1.76 6.76 18.82
C HIS A 484 2.30 6.29 20.17
N GLY A 485 1.64 6.65 21.28
CA GLY A 485 2.00 6.17 22.62
C GLY A 485 1.82 4.67 22.78
N SER A 486 0.72 4.11 22.25
CA SER A 486 0.51 2.67 22.19
C SER A 486 1.58 1.98 21.34
N VAL A 487 1.86 2.48 20.13
CA VAL A 487 2.90 1.90 19.26
C VAL A 487 4.27 1.97 19.92
N LEU A 488 4.59 3.08 20.60
CA LEU A 488 5.82 3.22 21.37
C LEU A 488 5.95 2.13 22.43
N LEU A 489 4.91 1.91 23.25
CA LEU A 489 4.91 0.85 24.25
C LEU A 489 5.04 -0.55 23.65
N GLN A 490 4.35 -0.83 22.54
CA GLN A 490 4.46 -2.11 21.83
C GLN A 490 5.91 -2.39 21.42
N VAL A 491 6.61 -1.38 20.92
CA VAL A 491 8.01 -1.47 20.51
C VAL A 491 8.93 -1.67 21.72
N LEU A 492 8.75 -0.88 22.78
CA LEU A 492 9.57 -0.98 23.99
C LEU A 492 9.42 -2.33 24.69
N LEU A 493 8.24 -2.94 24.63
CA LEU A 493 8.01 -4.30 25.14
C LEU A 493 8.70 -5.38 24.30
N GLY A 494 9.06 -5.08 23.05
CA GLY A 494 9.84 -5.93 22.17
C GLY A 494 11.36 -5.75 22.28
N PHE A 495 11.85 -4.81 23.11
CA PHE A 495 13.28 -4.63 23.33
C PHE A 495 13.90 -5.83 24.06
N SER A 496 15.23 -5.92 24.04
CA SER A 496 16.00 -6.95 24.74
C SER A 496 15.78 -6.93 26.26
N GLU A 497 15.61 -5.74 26.86
CA GLU A 497 15.39 -5.55 28.29
C GLU A 497 14.08 -4.79 28.60
N PRO A 498 12.89 -5.41 28.45
CA PRO A 498 11.60 -4.72 28.62
C PRO A 498 11.17 -4.66 30.10
N ALA A 499 12.03 -5.04 31.05
CA ALA A 499 11.66 -5.25 32.45
C ALA A 499 11.10 -3.99 33.13
N LEU A 500 11.67 -2.81 32.83
CA LEU A 500 11.19 -1.55 33.39
C LEU A 500 9.78 -1.21 32.91
N VAL A 501 9.56 -1.27 31.59
CA VAL A 501 8.27 -0.93 30.95
C VAL A 501 7.19 -1.94 31.34
N SER A 502 7.52 -3.23 31.31
CA SER A 502 6.59 -4.28 31.75
C SER A 502 6.25 -4.18 33.24
N SER A 503 7.22 -3.86 34.11
CA SER A 503 6.94 -3.60 35.53
C SER A 503 6.05 -2.37 35.71
N SER A 504 6.19 -1.35 34.85
CA SER A 504 5.42 -0.13 34.94
C SER A 504 3.96 -0.30 34.53
N LEU A 505 3.69 -1.10 33.49
CA LEU A 505 2.33 -1.50 33.16
C LEU A 505 1.67 -2.28 34.31
N LEU A 506 2.43 -3.14 34.98
CA LEU A 506 1.96 -3.96 36.09
C LEU A 506 1.85 -3.22 37.44
N SER A 507 2.28 -1.96 37.50
CA SER A 507 2.08 -1.10 38.67
C SER A 507 0.88 -0.18 38.52
N LEU A 508 0.22 -0.17 37.36
CA LEU A 508 -1.02 0.59 37.19
C LEU A 508 -2.12 0.00 38.10
N PRO A 509 -2.95 0.86 38.72
CA PRO A 509 -4.20 0.44 39.34
C PRO A 509 -5.03 -0.44 38.39
N SER A 510 -5.71 -1.45 38.92
CA SER A 510 -6.48 -2.42 38.12
C SER A 510 -7.50 -1.75 37.19
N ALA A 511 -8.16 -0.69 37.65
CA ALA A 511 -9.09 0.11 36.85
C ALA A 511 -8.41 0.81 35.66
N GLN A 512 -7.24 1.43 35.86
CA GLN A 512 -6.50 2.08 34.78
C GLN A 512 -5.95 1.06 33.77
N LEU A 513 -5.42 -0.07 34.27
CA LEU A 513 -4.96 -1.16 33.40
C LEU A 513 -6.12 -1.74 32.57
N SER A 514 -7.30 -1.90 33.18
CA SER A 514 -8.53 -2.30 32.49
C SER A 514 -8.96 -1.29 31.43
N ALA A 515 -8.91 0.02 31.73
CA ALA A 515 -9.21 1.07 30.76
C ALA A 515 -8.26 1.02 29.55
N LEU A 516 -6.97 0.78 29.78
CA LEU A 516 -5.97 0.58 28.72
C LEU A 516 -6.29 -0.66 27.87
N CYS A 517 -6.72 -1.77 28.48
CA CYS A 517 -7.13 -2.98 27.75
C CYS A 517 -8.41 -2.75 26.91
N CYS A 518 -9.30 -1.88 27.37
CA CYS A 518 -10.63 -1.64 26.79
C CYS A 518 -10.64 -0.57 25.68
N CYS A 519 -9.51 0.05 25.38
CA CYS A 519 -9.42 1.03 24.29
C CYS A 519 -8.78 0.41 23.02
N ALA A 520 -9.09 0.99 21.86
CA ALA A 520 -8.65 0.46 20.57
C ALA A 520 -7.12 0.37 20.49
N ALA A 521 -6.42 1.47 20.77
CA ALA A 521 -4.97 1.53 20.72
C ALA A 521 -4.31 0.71 21.84
N GLY A 522 -4.78 0.83 23.09
CA GLY A 522 -4.18 0.18 24.26
C GLY A 522 -4.30 -1.33 24.27
N SER A 523 -5.36 -1.89 23.67
CA SER A 523 -5.51 -3.35 23.51
C SER A 523 -4.30 -4.01 22.83
N HIS A 524 -3.67 -3.31 21.88
CA HIS A 524 -2.46 -3.78 21.18
C HIS A 524 -1.20 -3.75 22.05
N VAL A 525 -1.13 -2.91 23.09
CA VAL A 525 -0.02 -2.93 24.06
C VAL A 525 0.00 -4.26 24.81
N ILE A 526 -1.18 -4.78 25.17
CA ILE A 526 -1.29 -6.07 25.85
C ILE A 526 -0.94 -7.23 24.91
N ASP A 527 -1.25 -7.11 23.61
CA ASP A 527 -0.81 -8.09 22.61
C ASP A 527 0.71 -8.16 22.54
N ALA A 528 1.37 -7.01 22.44
CA ALA A 528 2.83 -6.94 22.42
C ALA A 528 3.43 -7.47 23.73
N PHE A 529 2.83 -7.14 24.88
CA PHE A 529 3.26 -7.64 26.18
C PHE A 529 3.22 -9.18 26.26
N MET A 530 2.11 -9.79 25.82
CA MET A 530 1.92 -11.24 25.87
C MET A 530 2.70 -11.97 24.78
N GLY A 531 2.83 -11.36 23.60
CA GLY A 531 3.54 -11.88 22.43
C GLY A 531 5.06 -11.75 22.52
N SER A 532 5.58 -10.79 23.29
CA SER A 532 7.02 -10.56 23.41
C SER A 532 7.76 -11.75 24.01
N GLY A 533 8.85 -12.18 23.37
CA GLY A 533 9.74 -13.23 23.86
C GLY A 533 10.62 -12.78 25.03
N THR A 534 10.84 -11.48 25.20
CA THR A 534 11.74 -10.90 26.21
C THR A 534 11.02 -10.52 27.50
N VAL A 535 9.69 -10.42 27.49
CA VAL A 535 8.88 -10.23 28.70
C VAL A 535 8.82 -11.54 29.50
N SER A 536 9.26 -11.48 30.77
CA SER A 536 9.33 -12.67 31.65
C SER A 536 7.98 -13.35 31.86
N ARG A 537 7.99 -14.69 32.04
CA ARG A 537 6.79 -15.47 32.41
C ARG A 537 6.16 -14.98 33.72
N LYS A 538 6.97 -14.50 34.66
CA LYS A 538 6.52 -13.89 35.92
C LYS A 538 5.65 -12.65 35.68
N HIS A 539 6.10 -11.74 34.82
CA HIS A 539 5.33 -10.55 34.47
C HIS A 539 4.03 -10.92 33.73
N LYS A 540 4.07 -11.88 32.82
CA LYS A 540 2.87 -12.41 32.14
C LYS A 540 1.85 -13.00 33.10
N GLY A 541 2.30 -13.76 34.10
CA GLY A 541 1.41 -14.28 35.15
C GLY A 541 0.79 -13.19 36.03
N LYS A 542 1.58 -12.16 36.40
CA LYS A 542 1.11 -11.05 37.23
C LYS A 542 0.04 -10.19 36.52
N LEU A 543 0.08 -10.08 35.20
CA LEU A 543 -0.89 -9.30 34.43
C LEU A 543 -2.33 -9.77 34.68
N LEU A 544 -2.56 -11.08 34.58
CA LEU A 544 -3.86 -11.68 34.86
C LEU A 544 -4.32 -11.42 36.30
N GLN A 545 -3.40 -11.52 37.25
CA GLN A 545 -3.70 -11.28 38.65
C GLN A 545 -4.16 -9.82 38.88
N GLN A 546 -3.54 -8.84 38.22
CA GLN A 546 -3.94 -7.43 38.30
C GLN A 546 -5.31 -7.15 37.67
N LEU A 547 -5.69 -7.93 36.66
CA LEU A 547 -6.96 -7.77 35.93
C LEU A 547 -8.11 -8.59 36.52
N LYS A 548 -7.88 -9.39 37.57
CA LYS A 548 -8.85 -10.34 38.12
C LYS A 548 -10.20 -9.67 38.42
N ASP A 549 -10.19 -8.57 39.16
CA ASP A 549 -11.42 -7.89 39.58
C ASP A 549 -12.07 -7.05 38.46
N GLN A 550 -11.44 -7.01 37.28
CA GLN A 550 -11.89 -6.26 36.11
C GLN A 550 -12.32 -7.17 34.95
N LEU A 551 -12.30 -8.50 35.14
CA LEU A 551 -12.60 -9.46 34.08
C LEU A 551 -14.01 -9.27 33.47
N ARG A 552 -15.01 -8.90 34.28
CA ARG A 552 -16.36 -8.58 33.79
C ARG A 552 -16.32 -7.38 32.83
N THR A 553 -15.65 -6.30 33.22
CA THR A 553 -15.49 -5.08 32.42
C THR A 553 -14.82 -5.39 31.07
N LEU A 554 -13.78 -6.22 31.08
CA LEU A 554 -13.12 -6.66 29.85
C LEU A 554 -14.09 -7.49 29.00
N ALA A 555 -14.78 -8.46 29.58
CA ALA A 555 -15.65 -9.38 28.86
C ALA A 555 -16.80 -8.69 28.12
N THR A 556 -17.33 -7.59 28.67
CA THR A 556 -18.43 -6.81 28.06
C THR A 556 -17.94 -5.64 27.19
N ASN A 557 -16.63 -5.50 26.96
CA ASN A 557 -16.05 -4.44 26.13
C ASN A 557 -15.57 -4.97 24.77
N LYS A 558 -15.78 -4.18 23.70
CA LYS A 558 -15.41 -4.55 22.32
C LYS A 558 -13.92 -4.87 22.12
N HIS A 559 -13.02 -4.19 22.82
CA HIS A 559 -11.58 -4.41 22.77
C HIS A 559 -11.13 -5.29 23.93
N GLY A 560 -11.67 -5.07 25.13
CA GLY A 560 -11.37 -5.85 26.32
C GLY A 560 -11.66 -7.35 26.14
N SER A 561 -12.73 -7.71 25.44
CA SER A 561 -13.08 -9.11 25.16
C SER A 561 -12.02 -9.80 24.29
N ARG A 562 -11.43 -9.08 23.34
CA ARG A 562 -10.33 -9.58 22.50
C ARG A 562 -9.04 -9.72 23.29
N VAL A 563 -8.75 -8.78 24.20
CA VAL A 563 -7.63 -8.91 25.14
C VAL A 563 -7.83 -10.16 26.01
N LEU A 564 -9.03 -10.37 26.54
CA LEU A 564 -9.36 -11.53 27.36
C LEU A 564 -9.20 -12.85 26.59
N ASP A 565 -9.68 -12.95 25.35
CA ASP A 565 -9.49 -14.12 24.48
C ASP A 565 -8.00 -14.44 24.28
N ARG A 566 -7.15 -13.42 24.11
CA ARG A 566 -5.71 -13.58 23.92
C ARG A 566 -4.99 -13.97 25.21
N LEU A 567 -5.34 -13.35 26.32
CA LEU A 567 -4.87 -13.73 27.65
C LEU A 567 -5.21 -15.20 27.91
N TRP A 568 -6.46 -15.59 27.65
CA TRP A 568 -6.94 -16.97 27.73
C TRP A 568 -6.11 -17.93 26.88
N ALA A 569 -5.88 -17.57 25.61
CA ALA A 569 -5.10 -18.37 24.68
C ALA A 569 -3.67 -18.63 25.19
N LYS A 570 -3.03 -17.67 25.87
CA LYS A 570 -1.66 -17.81 26.39
C LYS A 570 -1.58 -18.34 27.83
N SER A 571 -2.70 -18.47 28.52
CA SER A 571 -2.78 -18.97 29.91
C SER A 571 -2.70 -20.49 30.00
N GLY A 572 -2.15 -20.99 31.12
CA GLY A 572 -2.23 -22.42 31.48
C GLY A 572 -3.55 -22.79 32.15
N VAL A 573 -3.84 -24.08 32.30
CA VAL A 573 -5.12 -24.58 32.87
C VAL A 573 -5.48 -23.93 34.22
N LYS A 574 -4.53 -23.78 35.15
CA LYS A 574 -4.81 -23.16 36.46
C LYS A 574 -5.29 -21.71 36.35
N GLN A 575 -4.62 -20.91 35.53
CA GLN A 575 -5.01 -19.51 35.31
C GLN A 575 -6.36 -19.39 34.59
N ARG A 576 -6.63 -20.33 33.67
CA ARG A 576 -7.93 -20.42 32.99
C ARG A 576 -9.05 -20.74 33.97
N GLU A 577 -8.81 -21.66 34.91
CA GLU A 577 -9.76 -21.97 35.97
C GLU A 577 -10.04 -20.74 36.85
N GLU A 578 -9.00 -20.00 37.25
CA GLU A 578 -9.15 -18.75 38.04
C GLU A 578 -10.00 -17.70 37.30
N VAL A 579 -9.76 -17.51 36.00
CA VAL A 579 -10.55 -16.59 35.15
C VAL A 579 -11.99 -17.07 34.98
N ALA A 580 -12.19 -18.38 34.76
CA ALA A 580 -13.52 -18.95 34.61
C ALA A 580 -14.33 -18.85 35.91
N GLN A 581 -13.68 -19.08 37.07
CA GLN A 581 -14.30 -18.94 38.38
C GLN A 581 -14.81 -17.53 38.64
N GLU A 582 -14.04 -16.51 38.28
CA GLU A 582 -14.44 -15.11 38.46
C GLU A 582 -15.63 -14.75 37.55
N LEU A 583 -15.56 -15.13 36.27
CA LEU A 583 -16.63 -14.84 35.31
C LEU A 583 -17.90 -15.68 35.55
N ALA A 584 -17.77 -16.85 36.19
CA ALA A 584 -18.90 -17.70 36.55
C ALA A 584 -19.87 -17.01 37.51
N ALA A 585 -19.41 -16.07 38.35
CA ALA A 585 -20.29 -15.32 39.25
C ALA A 585 -21.28 -14.42 38.49
N CYS A 586 -20.96 -13.99 37.27
CA CYS A 586 -21.77 -13.08 36.46
C CYS A 586 -22.14 -13.65 35.07
N TRP A 587 -22.04 -14.97 34.89
CA TRP A 587 -22.18 -15.60 33.57
C TRP A 587 -23.56 -15.42 32.92
N THR A 588 -24.63 -15.32 33.74
CA THR A 588 -26.01 -15.10 33.26
C THR A 588 -26.16 -13.73 32.59
N ASP A 589 -25.52 -12.72 33.16
CA ASP A 589 -25.51 -11.36 32.62
C ASP A 589 -24.64 -11.31 31.37
N LEU A 590 -23.44 -11.91 31.42
CA LEU A 590 -22.54 -11.98 30.27
C LEU A 590 -23.19 -12.69 29.07
N ARG A 591 -24.00 -13.72 29.30
CA ARG A 591 -24.73 -14.44 28.23
C ARG A 591 -25.74 -13.54 27.50
N ARG A 592 -26.31 -12.55 28.21
CA ARG A 592 -27.29 -11.60 27.65
C ARG A 592 -26.59 -10.39 27.01
N ASP A 593 -25.35 -10.10 27.41
CA ASP A 593 -24.56 -9.01 26.86
C ASP A 593 -24.20 -9.27 25.37
N PRO A 594 -24.33 -8.26 24.48
CA PRO A 594 -24.04 -8.41 23.05
C PRO A 594 -22.61 -8.88 22.75
N ILE A 595 -21.64 -8.52 23.61
CA ILE A 595 -20.21 -8.83 23.48
C ILE A 595 -19.86 -10.02 24.38
N GLY A 596 -20.29 -9.97 25.65
CA GLY A 596 -20.02 -10.99 26.66
C GLY A 596 -20.47 -12.39 26.25
N ARG A 597 -21.53 -12.52 25.44
CA ARG A 597 -21.99 -13.83 24.92
C ARG A 597 -20.91 -14.57 24.14
N PHE A 598 -20.02 -13.84 23.45
CA PHE A 598 -18.91 -14.45 22.73
C PHE A 598 -17.84 -14.95 23.69
N VAL A 599 -17.56 -14.22 24.77
CA VAL A 599 -16.64 -14.67 25.84
C VAL A 599 -17.19 -15.92 26.54
N VAL A 600 -18.49 -15.93 26.89
CA VAL A 600 -19.16 -17.10 27.48
C VAL A 600 -18.98 -18.34 26.61
N ARG A 601 -19.17 -18.19 25.29
CA ARG A 601 -18.97 -19.27 24.31
C ARG A 601 -17.50 -19.69 24.23
N ASN A 602 -16.58 -18.74 24.05
CA ASN A 602 -15.16 -19.03 23.83
C ASN A 602 -14.51 -19.70 25.04
N LEU A 603 -14.87 -19.28 26.25
CA LEU A 603 -14.37 -19.86 27.50
C LEU A 603 -15.17 -21.09 27.96
N CYS A 604 -16.25 -21.44 27.25
CA CYS A 604 -17.17 -22.51 27.62
C CYS A 604 -17.69 -22.38 29.06
N LEU A 605 -18.06 -21.15 29.48
CA LEU A 605 -18.43 -20.85 30.87
C LEU A 605 -19.68 -21.61 31.34
N GLU A 606 -20.62 -21.91 30.43
CA GLU A 606 -21.82 -22.71 30.78
C GLU A 606 -21.43 -24.13 31.23
N ASN A 607 -20.42 -24.74 30.58
CA ASN A 607 -19.89 -26.04 30.99
C ASN A 607 -19.12 -25.93 32.31
N PHE A 608 -18.37 -24.85 32.52
CA PHE A 608 -17.68 -24.62 33.78
C PHE A 608 -18.66 -24.53 34.97
N VAL A 609 -19.76 -23.78 34.81
CA VAL A 609 -20.78 -23.62 35.86
C VAL A 609 -21.53 -24.92 36.15
N ARG A 610 -21.89 -25.69 35.11
CA ARG A 610 -22.70 -26.91 35.27
C ARG A 610 -21.88 -28.16 35.57
N ARG A 611 -20.68 -28.26 35.02
CA ARG A 611 -19.82 -29.46 34.99
C ARG A 611 -18.34 -29.05 35.06
N PRO A 612 -17.89 -28.49 36.20
CA PRO A 612 -16.53 -27.96 36.32
C PRO A 612 -15.44 -29.01 36.08
N GLU A 613 -15.65 -30.25 36.51
CA GLU A 613 -14.66 -31.33 36.34
C GLU A 613 -14.50 -31.76 34.87
N GLU A 614 -15.60 -31.91 34.11
CA GLU A 614 -15.54 -32.18 32.66
C GLU A 614 -14.85 -31.03 31.91
N TRP A 615 -15.14 -29.79 32.32
CA TRP A 615 -14.51 -28.62 31.75
C TRP A 615 -12.99 -28.60 31.99
N LYS A 616 -12.53 -28.91 33.21
CA LYS A 616 -11.09 -28.99 33.54
C LYS A 616 -10.39 -30.07 32.72
N GLN A 617 -11.00 -31.24 32.59
CA GLN A 617 -10.47 -32.34 31.76
C GLN A 617 -10.34 -31.90 30.29
N HIS A 618 -11.34 -31.22 29.76
CA HIS A 618 -11.30 -30.69 28.40
C HIS A 618 -10.17 -29.66 28.22
N GLN A 619 -10.03 -28.69 29.14
CA GLN A 619 -8.96 -27.70 29.08
C GLN A 619 -7.57 -28.34 29.16
N ALA A 620 -7.39 -29.34 30.02
CA ALA A 620 -6.13 -30.07 30.14
C ALA A 620 -5.79 -30.84 28.86
N SER A 621 -6.79 -31.46 28.21
CA SER A 621 -6.62 -32.12 26.91
C SER A 621 -6.20 -31.14 25.82
N GLN A 622 -6.84 -29.97 25.75
CA GLN A 622 -6.50 -28.91 24.78
C GLN A 622 -5.09 -28.36 25.01
N GLU A 623 -4.66 -28.17 26.26
CA GLU A 623 -3.30 -27.73 26.56
C GLU A 623 -2.25 -28.76 26.13
N LYS A 624 -2.51 -30.06 26.37
CA LYS A 624 -1.63 -31.15 25.91
C LYS A 624 -1.49 -31.14 24.38
N LYS A 625 -2.61 -31.03 23.65
CA LYS A 625 -2.60 -30.94 22.18
C LYS A 625 -1.79 -29.74 21.69
N ARG A 626 -1.95 -28.57 22.33
CA ARG A 626 -1.23 -27.36 21.94
C ARG A 626 0.27 -27.49 22.18
N LYS A 627 0.70 -28.08 23.31
CA LYS A 627 2.12 -28.33 23.61
C LYS A 627 2.74 -29.28 22.59
N ALA A 628 2.06 -30.38 22.28
CA ALA A 628 2.51 -31.32 21.25
C ALA A 628 2.63 -30.64 19.87
N LEU A 629 1.69 -29.78 19.49
CA LEU A 629 1.76 -29.01 18.24
C LEU A 629 2.90 -27.99 18.23
N SER A 630 3.19 -27.31 19.34
CA SER A 630 4.32 -26.38 19.40
C SER A 630 5.67 -27.08 19.31
N GLU A 631 5.80 -28.28 19.90
CA GLU A 631 7.02 -29.09 19.82
C GLU A 631 7.29 -29.63 18.40
N ILE A 632 6.28 -29.66 17.53
CA ILE A 632 6.40 -30.07 16.11
C ILE A 632 6.77 -28.87 15.21
N LEU A 633 6.47 -27.64 15.64
CA LEU A 633 6.66 -26.42 14.86
C LEU A 633 7.94 -25.65 15.24
N GLU A 634 8.56 -25.99 16.37
CA GLU A 634 9.95 -25.63 16.72
C GLU A 634 10.92 -26.62 16.09
#